data_AF-A0A3Q3B6I8-F1
#
_entry.id   AF-A0A3Q3B6I8-F1
#
_cell.length_a   1.000
_cell.length_b   1.000
_cell.length_c   1.000
_cell.angle_alpha   90.00
_cell.angle_beta   90.00
_cell.angle_gamma   90.00
#
_symmetry.space_group_name_H-M   'P 1'
#
loop_
_entity.id
_entity.type
_entity.pdbx_description
1 polymer ?
#
loop_
_entity_poly.entity_id
_entity_poly.type
_entity_poly.pdbx_seq_one_letter_code
_entity_poly.pdbx_strand_id
1 'polypeptide(L)'
;RFEIDSVENTVAAAAILKRSEVNQLQVVCLNTSVFSADAAPAPPVYSHYADDVLRSVIRRLRERNASLREKVVDPYATSPEVTPPVSKCGRKRRRRPLGWKLRKCLCPVSSGFPEGGLRQDEGGGAPGRGGGGQEKSGGDRRYIAWLAVVAAAYNYNVWFCPARLAFPYHGRTANKFWVVFDVLSDLVNVVDVVVWQPRLQFVRGGDIIKDRTQTKAHYRKSFRFKTDLVSVVPFDLLSLQFGFSSGFRLNRFIRSFFEFSDRLESVMDKAYIWRVARTTGYLLYMLHLNACAFYVASVFQGLASTTWVYDGKGTAYLRCYYFAVRSLINIGGLPEPVTLFEITFQMTNFFVGVFVFSSLIGQMRDVIGAATAAQSYFRASMDGCVAYMNTYTIPKLVQNRVRTWYNYTWASQGMLDESELLDKMPLVMKIAIAVDINLSTFQKIALFQGCDQQMLVDMLLRLKSIIFLPGDFVVKKGDIGKEMYIIKSGAVQVVGGPDNSMVFVTLKAGCVFGEISLLQSAKDGGNRRTANVRAYGFANLFVLEKKDLFDILVHYPESQKVLAKKATFTKRGDESKKTRTNKSSPRSASPTETFPTDPDPSDGQMKLSNTLLCKKLHSSLTTDTCW
;
A
#
# COMPACT_ATOMS: atom_id res chain seq x y z
N ARG A 1 9.31 -26.34 27.53
CA ARG A 1 9.86 -25.62 28.72
C ARG A 1 11.39 -25.52 28.73
N PHE A 2 12.11 -26.04 27.73
CA PHE A 2 13.57 -25.85 27.57
C PHE A 2 13.95 -24.89 26.41
N GLU A 3 12.97 -24.42 25.62
CA GLU A 3 13.21 -23.48 24.49
C GLU A 3 12.89 -22.01 24.81
N ILE A 4 12.29 -21.73 25.97
CA ILE A 4 11.99 -20.35 26.39
C ILE A 4 13.20 -19.73 27.13
N ASP A 5 13.99 -20.57 27.83
CA ASP A 5 15.16 -20.12 28.59
C ASP A 5 16.36 -19.75 27.69
N SER A 6 16.42 -20.26 26.46
CA SER A 6 17.53 -19.94 25.53
C SER A 6 17.40 -18.53 24.93
N VAL A 7 16.17 -18.06 24.70
CA VAL A 7 15.90 -16.72 24.16
C VAL A 7 16.08 -15.65 25.24
N GLU A 8 15.66 -15.94 26.47
CA GLU A 8 15.88 -15.04 27.62
C GLU A 8 17.37 -14.89 27.94
N ASN A 9 18.18 -15.95 27.83
CA ASN A 9 19.62 -15.87 28.05
C ASN A 9 20.37 -15.07 26.97
N THR A 10 19.93 -15.10 25.70
CA THR A 10 20.52 -14.26 24.65
C THR A 10 20.16 -12.78 24.77
N VAL A 11 18.94 -12.47 25.24
CA VAL A 11 18.52 -11.07 25.49
C VAL A 11 19.18 -10.54 26.77
N ALA A 12 19.38 -11.38 27.79
CA ALA A 12 20.13 -11.05 28.99
C ALA A 12 21.63 -10.79 28.70
N ALA A 13 22.27 -11.60 27.84
CA ALA A 13 23.67 -11.39 27.44
C ALA A 13 23.85 -10.07 26.65
N ALA A 14 22.91 -9.73 25.76
CA ALA A 14 22.91 -8.45 25.04
C ALA A 14 22.64 -7.25 25.98
N ALA A 15 21.83 -7.44 27.04
CA ALA A 15 21.60 -6.42 28.06
C ALA A 15 22.80 -6.24 29.01
N ILE A 16 23.56 -7.31 29.31
CA ILE A 16 24.77 -7.25 30.14
C ILE A 16 25.91 -6.52 29.41
N LEU A 17 26.09 -6.75 28.11
CA LEU A 17 27.05 -6.01 27.28
C LEU A 17 26.70 -4.51 27.18
N LYS A 18 25.41 -4.17 27.06
CA LYS A 18 24.96 -2.78 27.11
C LYS A 18 25.15 -2.14 28.49
N ARG A 19 25.06 -2.92 29.56
CA ARG A 19 25.24 -2.45 30.94
C ARG A 19 26.71 -2.26 31.32
N SER A 20 27.65 -3.03 30.74
CA SER A 20 29.08 -2.81 30.94
C SER A 20 29.59 -1.56 30.22
N GLU A 21 29.07 -1.24 29.03
CA GLU A 21 29.39 0.01 28.33
C GLU A 21 28.83 1.25 29.06
N VAL A 22 27.63 1.14 29.64
CA VAL A 22 27.03 2.24 30.42
C VAL A 22 27.75 2.45 31.76
N ASN A 23 28.21 1.39 32.43
CA ASN A 23 28.98 1.53 33.67
C ASN A 23 30.39 2.09 33.43
N GLN A 24 31.03 1.82 32.29
CA GLN A 24 32.30 2.46 31.90
C GLN A 24 32.13 3.97 31.66
N LEU A 25 30.97 4.40 31.14
CA LEU A 25 30.64 5.82 30.98
C LEU A 25 30.24 6.50 32.31
N GLN A 26 29.68 5.76 33.26
CA GLN A 26 29.22 6.32 34.54
C GLN A 26 30.35 6.53 35.56
N VAL A 27 31.43 5.75 35.49
CA VAL A 27 32.64 5.95 36.32
C VAL A 27 33.41 7.22 35.92
N VAL A 28 33.29 7.67 34.66
CA VAL A 28 33.91 8.93 34.21
C VAL A 28 33.13 10.17 34.68
N CYS A 29 31.83 10.04 34.98
CA CYS A 29 30.98 11.17 35.37
C CYS A 29 30.92 11.45 36.89
N LEU A 30 31.50 10.60 37.75
CA LEU A 30 31.40 10.75 39.20
C LEU A 30 32.55 11.54 39.87
N ASN A 31 33.53 12.02 39.10
CA ASN A 31 34.70 12.74 39.63
C ASN A 31 34.74 14.26 39.35
N THR A 32 33.62 14.89 38.99
CA THR A 32 33.56 16.34 38.76
C THR A 32 32.46 17.02 39.57
N SER A 33 32.52 16.85 40.90
CA SER A 33 32.01 17.87 41.82
C SER A 33 33.21 18.59 42.42
N VAL A 34 33.30 19.90 42.15
CA VAL A 34 34.30 20.91 42.57
C VAL A 34 35.05 21.44 41.34
N PHE A 35 34.58 22.54 40.76
CA PHE A 35 35.39 23.72 40.42
C PHE A 35 34.49 24.85 39.89
N SER A 36 34.92 26.07 40.20
CA SER A 36 34.26 27.37 40.03
C SER A 36 33.80 27.71 38.61
N ALA A 37 32.91 28.71 38.54
CA ALA A 37 32.55 29.44 37.35
C ALA A 37 33.78 30.15 36.74
N ASP A 38 34.48 29.48 35.83
CA ASP A 38 35.40 30.10 34.88
C ASP A 38 34.97 29.76 33.45
N ALA A 39 35.12 30.74 32.56
CA ALA A 39 34.68 30.68 31.17
C ALA A 39 35.19 29.42 30.44
N ALA A 40 34.32 28.81 29.63
CA ALA A 40 34.65 27.63 28.85
C ALA A 40 35.93 27.85 28.00
N PRO A 41 36.91 26.93 28.04
CA PRO A 41 38.11 27.07 27.23
C PRO A 41 37.75 27.02 25.75
N ALA A 42 38.42 27.87 24.96
CA ALA A 42 38.22 27.91 23.51
C ALA A 42 38.55 26.54 22.88
N PRO A 43 37.78 26.10 21.86
CA PRO A 43 38.00 24.81 21.22
C PRO A 43 39.41 24.75 20.57
N PRO A 44 40.05 23.58 20.55
CA PRO A 44 41.37 23.42 19.96
C PRO A 44 41.33 23.71 18.45
N VAL A 45 42.14 24.66 17.99
CA VAL A 45 42.28 25.01 16.58
C VAL A 45 43.34 24.09 15.95
N TYR A 46 42.90 23.09 15.19
CA TYR A 46 43.80 22.17 14.48
C TYR A 46 44.39 22.77 13.20
N SER A 47 43.71 23.77 12.60
CA SER A 47 44.20 24.55 11.45
C SER A 47 43.49 25.90 11.41
N HIS A 48 44.26 26.99 11.52
CA HIS A 48 43.71 28.36 11.51
C HIS A 48 42.93 28.68 10.23
N TYR A 49 43.40 28.18 9.08
CA TYR A 49 42.71 28.39 7.81
C TYR A 49 41.33 27.74 7.78
N ALA A 50 41.22 26.50 8.27
CA ALA A 50 39.93 25.79 8.31
C ALA A 50 38.95 26.49 9.26
N ASP A 51 39.44 26.98 10.39
CA ASP A 51 38.61 27.65 11.41
C ASP A 51 38.13 29.03 10.93
N ASP A 52 38.97 29.81 10.26
CA ASP A 52 38.61 31.09 9.67
C ASP A 52 37.61 30.94 8.51
N VAL A 53 37.79 29.92 7.67
CA VAL A 53 36.84 29.59 6.61
C VAL A 53 35.49 29.19 7.22
N LEU A 54 35.50 28.31 8.23
CA LEU A 54 34.27 27.86 8.90
C LEU A 54 33.55 29.03 9.59
N ARG A 55 34.28 29.92 10.28
CA ARG A 55 33.72 31.15 10.88
C ARG A 55 33.13 32.07 9.82
N SER A 56 33.78 32.23 8.66
CA SER A 56 33.27 33.04 7.56
C SER A 56 31.98 32.47 6.94
N VAL A 57 31.88 31.14 6.88
CA VAL A 57 30.69 30.42 6.37
C VAL A 57 29.55 30.53 7.37
N ILE A 58 29.81 30.31 8.66
CA ILE A 58 28.82 30.45 9.73
C ILE A 58 28.27 31.89 9.78
N ARG A 59 29.14 32.90 9.62
CA ARG A 59 28.71 34.31 9.57
C ARG A 59 27.75 34.56 8.40
N ARG A 60 28.10 34.10 7.20
CA ARG A 60 27.25 34.22 6.00
C ARG A 60 25.93 33.46 6.13
N LEU A 61 25.93 32.29 6.76
CA LEU A 61 24.70 31.53 7.01
C LEU A 61 23.79 32.23 8.03
N ARG A 62 24.35 32.86 9.07
CA ARG A 62 23.59 33.65 10.04
C ARG A 62 23.00 34.91 9.41
N GLU A 63 23.78 35.65 8.63
CA GLU A 63 23.32 36.83 7.88
C GLU A 63 22.19 36.45 6.90
N ARG A 64 22.32 35.33 6.19
CA ARG A 64 21.29 34.81 5.27
C ARG A 64 20.01 34.40 6.00
N ASN A 65 20.12 33.73 7.15
CA ASN A 65 18.95 33.37 7.97
C ASN A 65 18.26 34.60 8.57
N ALA A 66 19.01 35.64 8.96
CA ALA A 66 18.45 36.90 9.43
C ALA A 66 17.67 37.62 8.32
N SER A 67 18.25 37.72 7.12
CA SER A 67 17.56 38.31 5.96
C SER A 67 16.31 37.52 5.55
N LEU A 68 16.35 36.18 5.61
CA LEU A 68 15.16 35.36 5.34
C LEU A 68 14.08 35.53 6.41
N ARG A 69 14.45 35.65 7.69
CA ARG A 69 13.48 35.94 8.77
C ARG A 69 12.80 37.29 8.58
N GLU A 70 13.54 38.31 8.16
CA GLU A 70 12.99 39.64 7.88
C GLU A 70 12.02 39.62 6.67
N LYS A 71 12.31 38.82 5.64
CA LYS A 71 11.41 38.59 4.48
C LYS A 71 10.11 37.86 4.82
N VAL A 72 10.06 37.09 5.91
CA VAL A 72 8.79 36.49 6.38
C VAL A 72 7.89 37.55 7.02
N VAL A 73 8.47 38.65 7.51
CA VAL A 73 7.75 39.75 8.16
C VAL A 73 7.28 40.81 7.16
N ASP A 74 8.05 41.08 6.09
CA ASP A 74 7.64 42.01 5.01
C ASP A 74 7.71 41.35 3.60
N PRO A 75 6.55 41.07 2.95
CA PRO A 75 6.49 40.48 1.61
C PRO A 75 7.03 41.35 0.46
N TYR A 76 7.33 42.64 0.66
CA TYR A 76 7.69 43.58 -0.42
C TYR A 76 9.15 44.07 -0.44
N ALA A 77 10.03 43.52 0.39
CA ALA A 77 11.45 43.88 0.39
C ALA A 77 12.18 43.40 -0.89
N THR A 78 12.58 44.32 -1.78
CA THR A 78 13.39 44.05 -2.98
C THR A 78 14.86 43.78 -2.66
N SER A 79 15.45 42.77 -3.33
CA SER A 79 16.84 42.32 -3.10
C SER A 79 17.88 43.32 -3.67
N PRO A 80 18.98 43.64 -2.96
CA PRO A 80 20.08 44.46 -3.49
C PRO A 80 21.09 43.69 -4.37
N GLU A 81 20.86 42.40 -4.66
CA GLU A 81 21.74 41.61 -5.54
C GLU A 81 21.43 41.88 -7.03
N VAL A 82 22.44 42.39 -7.75
CA VAL A 82 22.43 42.47 -9.21
C VAL A 82 22.48 41.04 -9.75
N THR A 83 21.44 40.64 -10.50
CA THR A 83 21.43 39.37 -11.25
C THR A 83 22.71 39.23 -12.06
N PRO A 84 23.41 38.08 -12.01
CA PRO A 84 24.63 37.88 -12.78
C PRO A 84 24.34 38.04 -14.28
N PRO A 85 25.24 38.65 -15.06
CA PRO A 85 25.01 38.89 -16.48
C PRO A 85 24.90 37.57 -17.23
N VAL A 86 23.88 37.47 -18.08
CA VAL A 86 23.66 36.34 -18.99
C VAL A 86 24.91 36.16 -19.87
N SER A 87 25.59 35.02 -19.72
CA SER A 87 26.69 34.65 -20.61
C SER A 87 26.16 34.47 -22.03
N LYS A 88 26.77 35.18 -22.98
CA LYS A 88 26.40 35.11 -24.40
C LYS A 88 26.81 33.76 -24.98
N CYS A 89 25.87 32.83 -25.11
CA CYS A 89 26.04 31.70 -26.00
C CYS A 89 26.00 32.20 -27.45
N GLY A 90 27.02 31.82 -28.22
CA GLY A 90 27.30 32.31 -29.57
C GLY A 90 26.14 32.10 -30.55
N ARG A 91 25.92 33.14 -31.37
CA ARG A 91 25.08 33.14 -32.56
C ARG A 91 25.39 31.95 -33.49
N LYS A 92 24.37 31.19 -33.87
CA LYS A 92 24.14 30.87 -35.29
C LYS A 92 22.76 31.37 -35.71
N ARG A 93 22.80 32.10 -36.83
CA ARG A 93 21.80 32.96 -37.48
C ARG A 93 20.32 32.59 -37.32
N ARG A 94 19.55 33.59 -36.87
CA ARG A 94 18.12 33.80 -37.11
C ARG A 94 17.77 33.79 -38.62
N ARG A 95 16.61 33.22 -38.96
CA ARG A 95 15.66 33.87 -39.89
C ARG A 95 14.42 34.29 -39.10
N ARG A 96 13.92 35.48 -39.42
CA ARG A 96 12.88 36.26 -38.70
C ARG A 96 11.45 35.78 -39.04
N PRO A 97 10.45 36.20 -38.23
CA PRO A 97 9.09 35.67 -38.24
C PRO A 97 8.17 36.47 -39.16
N LEU A 98 7.05 35.86 -39.54
CA LEU A 98 5.84 36.55 -39.98
C LEU A 98 4.66 35.90 -39.28
N GLY A 99 3.75 36.74 -38.75
CA GLY A 99 2.37 36.57 -38.27
C GLY A 99 1.80 35.16 -38.08
N TRP A 100 0.75 34.95 -37.31
CA TRP A 100 -0.59 35.31 -37.75
C TRP A 100 -1.55 35.05 -36.59
N LYS A 101 -2.62 35.84 -36.61
CA LYS A 101 -3.62 36.04 -35.57
C LYS A 101 -4.37 34.78 -35.15
N LEU A 102 -4.76 34.79 -33.88
CA LEU A 102 -5.90 34.10 -33.29
C LEU A 102 -7.12 34.06 -34.23
N ARG A 103 -7.74 32.88 -34.38
CA ARG A 103 -9.19 32.73 -34.52
C ARG A 103 -9.63 31.33 -34.07
N LYS A 104 -10.63 31.33 -33.19
CA LYS A 104 -11.49 30.19 -32.83
C LYS A 104 -12.22 29.70 -34.09
N CYS A 105 -12.40 28.39 -34.22
CA CYS A 105 -13.53 27.81 -34.96
C CYS A 105 -13.97 26.49 -34.33
N LEU A 106 -15.27 26.41 -34.10
CA LEU A 106 -16.09 25.24 -33.80
C LEU A 106 -16.32 24.39 -35.07
N CYS A 107 -16.66 23.10 -34.85
CA CYS A 107 -17.53 22.21 -35.65
C CYS A 107 -17.00 21.69 -37.01
N PRO A 108 -17.66 20.72 -37.69
CA PRO A 108 -18.42 19.51 -37.28
C PRO A 108 -18.09 18.26 -38.16
N VAL A 109 -18.97 17.26 -38.10
CA VAL A 109 -19.08 15.95 -38.76
C VAL A 109 -19.03 15.91 -40.31
N SER A 110 -18.49 14.79 -40.83
CA SER A 110 -18.76 14.05 -42.10
C SER A 110 -17.80 14.13 -43.32
N SER A 111 -17.54 12.90 -43.81
CA SER A 111 -17.33 12.45 -45.21
C SER A 111 -15.96 12.58 -45.87
N GLY A 112 -15.52 11.47 -46.49
CA GLY A 112 -14.62 11.46 -47.65
C GLY A 112 -13.20 10.92 -47.44
N PHE A 113 -13.01 9.62 -47.69
CA PHE A 113 -11.73 9.03 -48.12
C PHE A 113 -11.23 9.70 -49.42
N PRO A 114 -9.91 9.74 -49.73
CA PRO A 114 -9.21 8.55 -50.23
C PRO A 114 -7.76 8.35 -49.74
N GLU A 115 -7.29 7.14 -50.04
CA GLU A 115 -6.04 6.49 -49.71
C GLU A 115 -4.77 7.27 -50.07
N GLY A 116 -3.77 7.16 -49.21
CA GLY A 116 -2.38 7.52 -49.48
C GLY A 116 -1.48 6.70 -48.58
N GLY A 117 -1.00 5.56 -49.10
CA GLY A 117 -0.14 4.64 -48.37
C GLY A 117 1.20 5.27 -47.98
N LEU A 118 1.57 5.13 -46.71
CA LEU A 118 2.92 5.37 -46.23
C LEU A 118 3.33 4.24 -45.29
N ARG A 119 4.42 3.58 -45.71
CA ARG A 119 5.12 2.47 -45.04
C ARG A 119 5.38 2.82 -43.58
N GLN A 120 4.99 1.91 -42.68
CA GLN A 120 5.44 1.91 -41.29
C GLN A 120 6.78 1.18 -41.22
N ASP A 121 7.81 1.91 -40.80
CA ASP A 121 9.06 1.33 -40.30
C ASP A 121 8.79 0.60 -38.97
N GLU A 122 9.18 -0.66 -38.91
CA GLU A 122 9.20 -1.45 -37.69
C GLU A 122 10.36 -1.01 -36.79
N GLY A 123 10.05 -0.16 -35.81
CA GLY A 123 10.92 0.12 -34.67
C GLY A 123 10.50 -0.74 -33.47
N GLY A 124 11.37 -1.66 -33.06
CA GLY A 124 11.17 -2.59 -31.95
C GLY A 124 10.80 -1.89 -30.63
N GLY A 125 9.57 -2.11 -30.19
CA GLY A 125 9.12 -1.84 -28.83
C GLY A 125 9.19 -3.10 -27.98
N ALA A 126 9.88 -3.01 -26.84
CA ALA A 126 9.90 -4.01 -25.78
C ALA A 126 8.47 -4.49 -25.42
N PRO A 127 8.28 -5.74 -24.96
CA PRO A 127 6.96 -6.26 -24.67
C PRO A 127 6.35 -5.46 -23.51
N GLY A 128 5.31 -4.69 -23.83
CA GLY A 128 4.54 -3.93 -22.86
C GLY A 128 3.96 -4.87 -21.80
N ARG A 129 4.25 -4.58 -20.53
CA ARG A 129 3.55 -5.09 -19.36
C ARG A 129 2.09 -4.60 -19.41
N GLY A 130 1.26 -5.29 -20.18
CA GLY A 130 -0.18 -5.10 -20.20
C GLY A 130 -0.82 -5.83 -19.02
N GLY A 131 -0.88 -5.17 -17.86
CA GLY A 131 -1.82 -5.51 -16.80
C GLY A 131 -3.23 -5.16 -17.26
N GLY A 132 -3.85 -6.04 -18.06
CA GLY A 132 -5.23 -5.92 -18.49
C GLY A 132 -6.17 -6.20 -17.32
N GLY A 133 -7.08 -5.25 -17.06
CA GLY A 133 -8.11 -5.34 -16.03
C GLY A 133 -8.95 -6.61 -16.18
N GLN A 134 -9.12 -7.30 -15.06
CA GLN A 134 -9.91 -8.51 -14.91
C GLN A 134 -11.40 -8.23 -15.14
N GLU A 135 -11.89 -8.54 -16.33
CA GLU A 135 -13.19 -9.21 -16.43
C GLU A 135 -12.89 -10.68 -16.12
N LYS A 136 -13.32 -11.19 -14.95
CA LYS A 136 -13.06 -12.57 -14.49
C LYS A 136 -13.81 -13.57 -15.38
N SER A 137 -13.30 -13.76 -16.60
CA SER A 137 -13.66 -14.87 -17.46
C SER A 137 -13.08 -16.14 -16.82
N GLY A 138 -13.90 -17.19 -16.69
CA GLY A 138 -13.46 -18.49 -16.15
C GLY A 138 -12.26 -19.11 -16.88
N GLY A 139 -11.86 -18.56 -18.04
CA GLY A 139 -10.63 -18.91 -18.75
C GLY A 139 -9.34 -18.54 -18.02
N ASP A 140 -9.29 -17.40 -17.32
CA ASP A 140 -8.06 -16.90 -16.70
C ASP A 140 -7.66 -17.75 -15.49
N ARG A 141 -8.62 -18.16 -14.67
CA ARG A 141 -8.36 -19.05 -13.52
C ARG A 141 -7.86 -20.43 -13.97
N ARG A 142 -8.44 -20.97 -15.06
CA ARG A 142 -8.01 -22.25 -15.63
C ARG A 142 -6.59 -22.16 -16.20
N TYR A 143 -6.28 -21.04 -16.86
CA TYR A 143 -4.93 -20.79 -17.36
C TYR A 143 -3.91 -20.63 -16.22
N ILE A 144 -4.25 -19.91 -15.15
CA ILE A 144 -3.37 -19.78 -13.98
C ILE A 144 -3.14 -21.14 -13.30
N ALA A 145 -4.19 -21.96 -13.17
CA ALA A 145 -4.05 -23.32 -12.64
C ALA A 145 -3.13 -24.19 -13.52
N TRP A 146 -3.25 -24.09 -14.84
CA TRP A 146 -2.34 -24.75 -15.77
C TRP A 146 -0.90 -24.22 -15.66
N LEU A 147 -0.71 -22.90 -15.55
CA LEU A 147 0.61 -22.31 -15.32
C LEU A 147 1.22 -22.76 -13.99
N ALA A 148 0.43 -23.08 -12.97
CA ALA A 148 0.94 -23.68 -11.73
C ALA A 148 1.51 -25.08 -11.96
N VAL A 149 0.88 -25.89 -12.82
CA VAL A 149 1.41 -27.20 -13.23
C VAL A 149 2.72 -27.05 -14.01
N VAL A 150 2.77 -26.09 -14.94
CA VAL A 150 4.01 -25.75 -15.67
C VAL A 150 5.10 -25.27 -14.72
N ALA A 151 4.77 -24.45 -13.73
CA ALA A 151 5.71 -23.97 -12.73
C ALA A 151 6.22 -25.10 -11.82
N ALA A 152 5.38 -26.09 -11.50
CA ALA A 152 5.79 -27.28 -10.77
C ALA A 152 6.79 -28.13 -11.59
N ALA A 153 6.51 -28.33 -12.88
CA ALA A 153 7.43 -29.01 -13.81
C ALA A 153 8.77 -28.27 -13.95
N TYR A 154 8.74 -26.93 -14.01
CA TYR A 154 9.94 -26.10 -13.98
C TYR A 154 10.72 -26.25 -12.67
N ASN A 155 10.05 -26.16 -11.51
CA ASN A 155 10.69 -26.31 -10.20
C ASN A 155 11.33 -27.70 -10.06
N TYR A 156 10.67 -28.77 -10.52
CA TYR A 156 11.26 -30.10 -10.56
C TYR A 156 12.61 -30.09 -11.30
N ASN A 157 12.65 -29.54 -12.51
CA ASN A 157 13.89 -29.49 -13.29
C ASN A 157 14.96 -28.66 -12.59
N VAL A 158 14.60 -27.48 -12.09
CA VAL A 158 15.54 -26.53 -11.47
C VAL A 158 16.15 -27.08 -10.17
N TRP A 159 15.39 -27.79 -9.34
CA TRP A 159 15.90 -28.34 -8.09
C TRP A 159 16.62 -29.67 -8.27
N PHE A 160 16.05 -30.60 -9.05
CA PHE A 160 16.64 -31.94 -9.15
C PHE A 160 17.75 -32.05 -10.18
N CYS A 161 17.86 -31.16 -11.17
CA CYS A 161 18.95 -31.22 -12.14
C CYS A 161 20.32 -30.91 -11.50
N PRO A 162 20.52 -29.82 -10.72
CA PRO A 162 21.78 -29.57 -10.02
C PRO A 162 22.08 -30.63 -8.96
N ALA A 163 21.07 -31.08 -8.21
CA ALA A 163 21.22 -32.15 -7.22
C ALA A 163 21.75 -33.44 -7.86
N ARG A 164 21.17 -33.85 -8.99
CA ARG A 164 21.60 -35.04 -9.75
C ARG A 164 22.90 -34.82 -10.52
N LEU A 165 23.39 -33.60 -10.66
CA LEU A 165 24.70 -33.33 -11.27
C LEU A 165 25.80 -33.41 -10.22
N ALA A 166 25.54 -32.93 -9.01
CA ALA A 166 26.51 -32.91 -7.92
C ALA A 166 26.58 -34.24 -7.15
N PHE A 167 25.44 -34.77 -6.71
CA PHE A 167 25.40 -35.92 -5.82
C PHE A 167 25.23 -37.24 -6.58
N PRO A 168 25.75 -38.37 -6.05
CA PRO A 168 25.69 -39.69 -6.69
C PRO A 168 24.31 -40.34 -6.52
N TYR A 169 23.27 -39.73 -7.06
CA TYR A 169 21.89 -40.24 -7.04
C TYR A 169 21.55 -41.15 -8.23
N HIS A 170 22.55 -41.56 -9.01
CA HIS A 170 22.41 -42.45 -10.15
C HIS A 170 22.52 -43.92 -9.72
N GLY A 171 21.37 -44.57 -9.56
CA GLY A 171 21.28 -46.00 -9.26
C GLY A 171 20.43 -46.74 -10.29
N ARG A 172 20.64 -48.05 -10.49
CA ARG A 172 19.88 -48.84 -11.50
C ARG A 172 18.36 -48.81 -11.28
N THR A 173 17.91 -48.74 -10.03
CA THR A 173 16.48 -48.61 -9.67
C THR A 173 16.02 -47.15 -9.69
N ALA A 174 16.80 -46.23 -9.12
CA ALA A 174 16.50 -44.79 -9.08
C ALA A 174 16.39 -44.17 -10.48
N ASN A 175 17.24 -44.59 -11.42
CA ASN A 175 17.24 -44.09 -12.81
C ASN A 175 15.91 -44.34 -13.52
N LYS A 176 15.21 -45.45 -13.21
CA LYS A 176 13.87 -45.71 -13.77
C LYS A 176 12.86 -44.65 -13.31
N PHE A 177 12.86 -44.31 -12.03
CA PHE A 177 11.99 -43.27 -11.49
C PHE A 177 12.34 -41.89 -12.05
N TRP A 178 13.63 -41.56 -12.14
CA TRP A 178 14.07 -40.30 -12.74
C TRP A 178 13.53 -40.14 -14.16
N VAL A 179 13.75 -41.13 -15.02
CA VAL A 179 13.27 -41.11 -16.41
C VAL A 179 11.75 -40.89 -16.48
N VAL A 180 10.96 -41.53 -15.62
CA VAL A 180 9.50 -41.34 -15.58
C VAL A 180 9.13 -39.89 -15.25
N PHE A 181 9.71 -39.31 -14.20
CA PHE A 181 9.41 -37.93 -13.80
C PHE A 181 9.93 -36.90 -14.81
N ASP A 182 11.04 -37.19 -15.47
CA ASP A 182 11.58 -36.32 -16.50
C ASP A 182 10.71 -36.31 -17.76
N VAL A 183 10.23 -37.49 -18.20
CA VAL A 183 9.27 -37.61 -19.31
C VAL A 183 7.95 -36.91 -18.97
N LEU A 184 7.48 -37.03 -17.73
CA LEU A 184 6.27 -36.34 -17.26
C LEU A 184 6.44 -34.80 -17.32
N SER A 185 7.59 -34.29 -16.88
CA SER A 185 7.91 -32.85 -16.92
C SER A 185 8.01 -32.34 -18.37
N ASP A 186 8.67 -33.09 -19.26
CA ASP A 186 8.77 -32.75 -20.68
C ASP A 186 7.39 -32.80 -21.37
N LEU A 187 6.51 -33.74 -21.02
CA LEU A 187 5.13 -33.80 -21.52
C LEU A 187 4.34 -32.54 -21.15
N VAL A 188 4.44 -32.06 -19.91
CA VAL A 188 3.79 -30.81 -19.48
C VAL A 188 4.29 -29.63 -20.32
N ASN A 189 5.61 -29.56 -20.55
CA ASN A 189 6.21 -28.49 -21.35
C ASN A 189 5.73 -28.52 -22.81
N VAL A 190 5.63 -29.71 -23.42
CA VAL A 190 5.13 -29.90 -24.79
C VAL A 190 3.65 -29.50 -24.89
N VAL A 191 2.81 -29.97 -23.95
CA VAL A 191 1.38 -29.64 -23.94
C VAL A 191 1.18 -28.13 -23.84
N ASP A 192 1.98 -27.43 -23.03
CA ASP A 192 1.87 -25.98 -22.92
C ASP A 192 2.20 -25.26 -24.25
N VAL A 193 3.31 -25.61 -24.89
CA VAL A 193 3.76 -25.00 -26.16
C VAL A 193 2.79 -25.27 -27.31
N VAL A 194 2.22 -26.48 -27.38
CA VAL A 194 1.34 -26.88 -28.47
C VAL A 194 -0.10 -26.41 -28.25
N VAL A 195 -0.61 -26.51 -27.02
CA VAL A 195 -2.03 -26.30 -26.72
C VAL A 195 -2.32 -24.90 -26.21
N TRP A 196 -1.52 -24.38 -25.27
CA TRP A 196 -1.85 -23.18 -24.51
C TRP A 196 -1.22 -21.91 -25.09
N GLN A 197 0.08 -21.91 -25.36
CA GLN A 197 0.80 -20.73 -25.88
C GLN A 197 0.18 -20.17 -27.17
N PRO A 198 -0.22 -20.98 -28.17
CA PRO A 198 -0.79 -20.45 -29.41
C PRO A 198 -2.24 -19.96 -29.26
N ARG A 199 -2.87 -20.16 -28.09
CA ARG A 199 -4.23 -19.67 -27.76
C ARG A 199 -4.22 -18.39 -26.93
N LEU A 200 -3.04 -17.88 -26.56
CA LEU A 200 -2.92 -16.69 -25.76
C LEU A 200 -3.38 -15.46 -26.53
N GLN A 201 -4.24 -14.68 -25.87
CA GLN A 201 -4.75 -13.42 -26.39
C GLN A 201 -3.66 -12.36 -26.31
N PHE A 202 -3.58 -11.50 -27.32
CA PHE A 202 -2.66 -10.38 -27.35
C PHE A 202 -3.42 -9.11 -27.72
N VAL A 203 -2.89 -7.97 -27.29
CA VAL A 203 -3.46 -6.65 -27.58
C VAL A 203 -2.74 -6.07 -28.80
N ARG A 204 -3.50 -5.63 -29.80
CA ARG A 204 -2.97 -4.92 -30.97
C ARG A 204 -3.86 -3.73 -31.28
N GLY A 205 -3.29 -2.52 -31.28
CA GLY A 205 -4.05 -1.30 -31.56
C GLY A 205 -5.12 -0.96 -30.52
N GLY A 206 -5.06 -1.53 -29.31
CA GLY A 206 -6.07 -1.36 -28.26
C GLY A 206 -7.10 -2.48 -28.19
N ASP A 207 -7.20 -3.32 -29.22
CA ASP A 207 -8.14 -4.45 -29.26
C ASP A 207 -7.51 -5.75 -28.75
N ILE A 208 -8.28 -6.51 -27.97
CA ILE A 208 -7.92 -7.85 -27.52
C ILE A 208 -8.28 -8.84 -28.63
N ILE A 209 -7.28 -9.31 -29.37
CA ILE A 209 -7.49 -10.27 -30.46
C ILE A 209 -7.64 -11.67 -29.87
N LYS A 210 -8.83 -12.26 -30.05
CA LYS A 210 -9.18 -13.61 -29.60
C LYS A 210 -9.15 -14.67 -30.72
N ASP A 211 -8.97 -14.24 -31.96
CA ASP A 211 -8.96 -15.13 -33.13
C ASP A 211 -7.76 -16.09 -33.09
N ARG A 212 -8.05 -17.40 -33.25
CA ARG A 212 -7.07 -18.49 -33.18
C ARG A 212 -6.04 -18.45 -34.31
N THR A 213 -6.41 -17.94 -35.48
CA THR A 213 -5.50 -17.89 -36.62
C THR A 213 -4.44 -16.81 -36.42
N GLN A 214 -4.87 -15.64 -35.95
CA GLN A 214 -4.03 -14.48 -35.68
C GLN A 214 -3.12 -14.68 -34.46
N THR A 215 -3.64 -15.27 -33.38
CA THR A 215 -2.86 -15.62 -32.17
C THR A 215 -1.74 -16.61 -32.47
N LYS A 216 -2.02 -17.67 -33.25
CA LYS A 216 -0.98 -18.61 -33.74
C LYS A 216 0.07 -17.93 -34.62
N ALA A 217 -0.36 -17.07 -35.56
CA ALA A 217 0.56 -16.36 -36.44
C ALA A 217 1.46 -15.39 -35.65
N HIS A 218 0.89 -14.71 -34.65
CA HIS A 218 1.63 -13.83 -33.75
C HIS A 218 2.65 -14.60 -32.90
N TYR A 219 2.22 -15.71 -32.28
CA TYR A 219 3.11 -16.54 -31.46
C TYR A 219 4.31 -17.07 -32.25
N ARG A 220 4.11 -17.60 -33.47
CA ARG A 220 5.21 -18.11 -34.32
C ARG A 220 6.25 -17.06 -34.71
N LYS A 221 5.85 -15.80 -34.82
CA LYS A 221 6.76 -14.68 -35.12
C LYS A 221 7.47 -14.14 -33.87
N SER A 222 6.90 -14.38 -32.69
CA SER A 222 7.44 -13.90 -31.44
C SER A 222 8.75 -14.60 -31.08
N PHE A 223 9.68 -13.86 -30.46
CA PHE A 223 10.91 -14.43 -29.88
C PHE A 223 10.62 -15.55 -28.87
N ARG A 224 9.46 -15.48 -28.22
CA ARG A 224 8.97 -16.46 -27.24
C ARG A 224 8.84 -17.87 -27.83
N PHE A 225 8.43 -18.00 -29.09
CA PHE A 225 8.39 -19.31 -29.75
C PHE A 225 9.80 -19.92 -29.89
N LYS A 226 10.83 -19.10 -30.13
CA LYS A 226 12.22 -19.58 -30.23
C LYS A 226 12.73 -20.10 -28.88
N THR A 227 12.46 -19.38 -27.79
CA THR A 227 12.86 -19.82 -26.43
C THR A 227 12.11 -21.09 -26.01
N ASP A 228 10.82 -21.18 -26.35
CA ASP A 228 10.00 -22.34 -26.05
C ASP A 228 10.47 -23.58 -26.83
N LEU A 229 10.83 -23.41 -28.11
CA LEU A 229 11.37 -24.48 -28.94
C LEU A 229 12.67 -25.05 -28.37
N VAL A 230 13.62 -24.19 -27.96
CA VAL A 230 14.90 -24.62 -27.37
C VAL A 230 14.69 -25.38 -26.06
N SER A 231 13.70 -24.97 -25.26
CA SER A 231 13.39 -25.62 -23.98
C SER A 231 12.83 -27.04 -24.10
N VAL A 232 12.24 -27.38 -25.26
CA VAL A 232 11.58 -28.68 -25.51
C VAL A 232 12.49 -29.65 -26.28
N VAL A 233 13.66 -29.20 -26.78
CA VAL A 233 14.59 -30.08 -27.50
C VAL A 233 15.04 -31.25 -26.61
N PRO A 234 14.84 -32.52 -27.04
CA PRO A 234 15.11 -33.69 -26.22
C PRO A 234 16.59 -34.08 -26.26
N PHE A 235 17.47 -33.19 -25.80
CA PHE A 235 18.92 -33.46 -25.69
C PHE A 235 19.23 -34.63 -24.74
N ASP A 236 18.26 -35.06 -23.92
CA ASP A 236 18.38 -36.26 -23.08
C ASP A 236 18.54 -37.56 -23.86
N LEU A 237 18.07 -37.64 -25.10
CA LEU A 237 18.22 -38.87 -25.89
C LEU A 237 19.71 -39.19 -26.15
N LEU A 238 20.59 -38.19 -26.08
CA LEU A 238 22.03 -38.36 -26.16
C LEU A 238 22.60 -39.12 -24.95
N SER A 239 21.88 -39.16 -23.81
CA SER A 239 22.28 -39.94 -22.63
C SER A 239 22.25 -41.46 -22.86
N LEU A 240 21.54 -41.95 -23.89
CA LEU A 240 21.53 -43.36 -24.27
C LEU A 240 22.84 -43.79 -24.94
N GLN A 241 23.55 -42.86 -25.60
CA GLN A 241 24.79 -43.12 -26.33
C GLN A 241 26.05 -42.73 -25.54
N PHE A 242 26.00 -41.63 -24.78
CA PHE A 242 27.16 -41.06 -24.07
C PHE A 242 27.16 -41.35 -22.55
N GLY A 243 26.20 -42.13 -22.06
CA GLY A 243 26.00 -42.40 -20.63
C GLY A 243 25.05 -41.41 -19.96
N PHE A 244 24.46 -41.83 -18.83
CA PHE A 244 23.45 -41.03 -18.13
C PHE A 244 24.10 -39.82 -17.44
N SER A 245 23.98 -38.64 -18.05
CA SER A 245 24.40 -37.35 -17.48
C SER A 245 23.23 -36.39 -17.41
N SER A 246 22.99 -35.85 -16.21
CA SER A 246 21.95 -34.85 -15.94
C SER A 246 22.25 -33.50 -16.62
N GLY A 247 23.48 -33.28 -17.11
CA GLY A 247 23.90 -32.02 -17.76
C GLY A 247 23.20 -31.74 -19.10
N PHE A 248 22.70 -32.77 -19.79
CA PHE A 248 21.96 -32.60 -21.04
C PHE A 248 20.56 -31.97 -20.85
N ARG A 249 20.13 -31.74 -19.61
CA ARG A 249 18.84 -31.11 -19.26
C ARG A 249 18.89 -29.61 -18.99
N LEU A 250 20.06 -28.99 -19.04
CA LEU A 250 20.19 -27.56 -18.72
C LEU A 250 19.38 -26.64 -19.65
N ASN A 251 19.05 -27.08 -20.87
CA ASN A 251 18.16 -26.34 -21.78
C ASN A 251 16.74 -26.11 -21.23
N ARG A 252 16.30 -26.89 -20.22
CA ARG A 252 14.98 -26.73 -19.58
C ARG A 252 14.94 -25.52 -18.63
N PHE A 253 16.09 -24.93 -18.26
CA PHE A 253 16.16 -23.72 -17.43
C PHE A 253 15.83 -22.44 -18.18
N ILE A 254 15.78 -22.48 -19.51
CA ILE A 254 15.47 -21.33 -20.37
C ILE A 254 14.00 -20.89 -20.20
N ARG A 255 13.14 -21.78 -19.71
CA ARG A 255 11.72 -21.51 -19.54
C ARG A 255 11.45 -20.55 -18.38
N SER A 256 10.63 -19.54 -18.62
CA SER A 256 10.47 -18.41 -17.71
C SER A 256 9.42 -18.68 -16.62
N PHE A 257 9.86 -19.05 -15.40
CA PHE A 257 9.02 -19.04 -14.19
C PHE A 257 8.45 -17.66 -13.86
N PHE A 258 9.11 -16.60 -14.34
CA PHE A 258 8.73 -15.21 -14.07
C PHE A 258 7.31 -14.88 -14.54
N GLU A 259 6.85 -15.49 -15.64
CA GLU A 259 5.49 -15.23 -16.11
C GLU A 259 4.42 -15.79 -15.17
N PHE A 260 4.59 -17.03 -14.71
CA PHE A 260 3.67 -17.60 -13.72
C PHE A 260 3.67 -16.75 -12.44
N SER A 261 4.87 -16.37 -11.97
CA SER A 261 5.02 -15.51 -10.79
C SER A 261 4.30 -14.17 -10.94
N ASP A 262 4.47 -13.47 -12.07
CA ASP A 262 3.87 -12.15 -12.29
C ASP A 262 2.34 -12.25 -12.40
N ARG A 263 1.83 -13.31 -13.07
CA ARG A 263 0.39 -13.56 -13.18
C ARG A 263 -0.22 -13.91 -11.83
N LEU A 264 0.43 -14.77 -11.04
CA LEU A 264 -0.03 -15.14 -9.72
C LEU A 264 -0.03 -13.94 -8.77
N GLU A 265 1.00 -13.08 -8.84
CA GLU A 265 1.06 -11.82 -8.07
C GLU A 265 -0.13 -10.90 -8.37
N SER A 266 -0.55 -10.80 -9.64
CA SER A 266 -1.67 -9.94 -10.06
C SER A 266 -3.05 -10.45 -9.62
N VAL A 267 -3.17 -11.74 -9.30
CA VAL A 267 -4.46 -12.37 -8.97
C VAL A 267 -4.68 -12.51 -7.46
N MET A 268 -3.59 -12.57 -6.68
CA MET A 268 -3.71 -12.67 -5.24
C MET A 268 -4.14 -11.35 -4.60
N ASP A 269 -5.16 -11.43 -3.73
CA ASP A 269 -5.64 -10.29 -2.92
C ASP A 269 -4.52 -9.68 -2.04
N LYS A 270 -3.53 -10.49 -1.66
CA LYS A 270 -2.37 -10.11 -0.84
C LYS A 270 -1.05 -10.38 -1.56
N ALA A 271 -0.77 -9.60 -2.61
CA ALA A 271 0.44 -9.72 -3.43
C ALA A 271 1.76 -9.78 -2.61
N TYR A 272 1.84 -9.08 -1.47
CA TYR A 272 3.04 -9.08 -0.63
C TYR A 272 3.42 -10.47 -0.08
N ILE A 273 2.44 -11.34 0.19
CA ILE A 273 2.70 -12.71 0.68
C ILE A 273 3.47 -13.50 -0.39
N TRP A 274 3.07 -13.38 -1.65
CA TRP A 274 3.77 -14.03 -2.76
C TRP A 274 5.16 -13.45 -2.97
N ARG A 275 5.33 -12.13 -2.82
CA ARG A 275 6.66 -11.51 -2.89
C ARG A 275 7.62 -12.12 -1.87
N VAL A 276 7.19 -12.23 -0.61
CA VAL A 276 7.97 -12.88 0.45
C VAL A 276 8.28 -14.33 0.08
N ALA A 277 7.26 -15.14 -0.25
CA ALA A 277 7.43 -16.54 -0.60
C ALA A 277 8.41 -16.75 -1.77
N ARG A 278 8.30 -15.94 -2.82
CA ARG A 278 9.21 -15.95 -3.98
C ARG A 278 10.65 -15.62 -3.57
N THR A 279 10.86 -14.55 -2.81
CA THR A 279 12.21 -14.15 -2.35
C THR A 279 12.84 -15.20 -1.45
N THR A 280 12.06 -15.81 -0.55
CA THR A 280 12.51 -16.94 0.28
C THR A 280 12.84 -18.16 -0.59
N GLY A 281 12.03 -18.46 -1.61
CA GLY A 281 12.31 -19.54 -2.56
C GLY A 281 13.63 -19.34 -3.30
N TYR A 282 13.95 -18.12 -3.74
CA TYR A 282 15.24 -17.80 -4.37
C TYR A 282 16.42 -17.99 -3.42
N LEU A 283 16.28 -17.62 -2.14
CA LEU A 283 17.31 -17.90 -1.12
C LEU A 283 17.54 -19.39 -0.93
N LEU A 284 16.47 -20.17 -0.76
CA LEU A 284 16.56 -21.62 -0.58
C LEU A 284 17.20 -22.29 -1.81
N TYR A 285 16.90 -21.79 -3.01
CA TYR A 285 17.52 -22.29 -4.24
C TYR A 285 19.01 -21.92 -4.34
N MET A 286 19.43 -20.72 -3.95
CA MET A 286 20.85 -20.35 -3.89
C MET A 286 21.62 -21.17 -2.85
N LEU A 287 21.01 -21.45 -1.69
CA LEU A 287 21.54 -22.38 -0.70
C LEU A 287 21.71 -23.79 -1.26
N HIS A 288 20.73 -24.26 -2.03
CA HIS A 288 20.79 -25.55 -2.71
C HIS A 288 21.94 -25.62 -3.73
N LEU A 289 22.10 -24.60 -4.57
CA LEU A 289 23.19 -24.52 -5.55
C LEU A 289 24.57 -24.49 -4.85
N ASN A 290 24.68 -23.74 -3.77
CA ASN A 290 25.90 -23.67 -2.95
C ASN A 290 26.24 -25.04 -2.34
N ALA A 291 25.24 -25.75 -1.79
CA ALA A 291 25.41 -27.10 -1.27
C ALA A 291 25.91 -28.08 -2.35
N CYS A 292 25.37 -27.99 -3.57
CA CYS A 292 25.80 -28.78 -4.71
C CYS A 292 27.25 -28.44 -5.10
N ALA A 293 27.60 -27.15 -5.19
CA ALA A 293 28.95 -26.69 -5.50
C ALA A 293 29.97 -27.15 -4.45
N PHE A 294 29.62 -27.07 -3.16
CA PHE A 294 30.47 -27.53 -2.06
C PHE A 294 30.70 -29.05 -2.10
N TYR A 295 29.69 -29.84 -2.45
CA TYR A 295 29.87 -31.28 -2.61
C TYR A 295 30.80 -31.62 -3.79
N VAL A 296 30.64 -30.93 -4.93
CA VAL A 296 31.54 -31.10 -6.09
C VAL A 296 32.98 -30.71 -5.73
N ALA A 297 33.16 -29.60 -5.01
CA ALA A 297 34.47 -29.17 -4.51
C ALA A 297 35.08 -30.22 -3.54
N SER A 298 34.25 -30.80 -2.66
CA SER A 298 34.63 -31.88 -1.75
C SER A 298 35.08 -33.14 -2.48
N VAL A 299 34.39 -33.53 -3.55
CA VAL A 299 34.76 -34.68 -4.38
C VAL A 299 36.05 -34.40 -5.17
N PHE A 300 36.21 -33.18 -5.69
CA PHE A 300 37.40 -32.77 -6.43
C PHE A 300 38.68 -32.81 -5.57
N GLN A 301 38.59 -32.38 -4.31
CA GLN A 301 39.70 -32.45 -3.35
C GLN A 301 39.92 -33.88 -2.81
N GLY A 302 38.88 -34.72 -2.85
CA GLY A 302 38.87 -36.06 -2.28
C GLY A 302 38.10 -36.12 -0.97
N LEU A 303 37.11 -37.00 -0.87
CA LEU A 303 36.25 -37.13 0.31
C LEU A 303 37.05 -37.51 1.55
N ALA A 304 36.72 -36.90 2.69
CA ALA A 304 37.39 -37.09 3.99
C ALA A 304 38.92 -36.83 3.98
N SER A 305 39.43 -36.08 3.00
CA SER A 305 40.86 -35.73 2.92
C SER A 305 41.27 -34.66 3.93
N THR A 306 40.42 -33.66 4.16
CA THR A 306 40.63 -32.56 5.10
C THR A 306 39.43 -32.39 6.03
N THR A 307 39.59 -31.59 7.08
CA THR A 307 38.52 -31.25 8.03
C THR A 307 37.43 -30.36 7.43
N TRP A 308 37.74 -29.65 6.34
CA TRP A 308 36.80 -28.78 5.62
C TRP A 308 35.91 -29.55 4.66
N VAL A 309 36.45 -30.58 4.00
CA VAL A 309 35.74 -31.42 3.02
C VAL A 309 34.69 -32.31 3.70
N TYR A 310 33.65 -32.69 2.96
CA TYR A 310 32.67 -33.67 3.42
C TYR A 310 33.34 -35.00 3.83
N ASP A 311 33.07 -35.44 5.07
CA ASP A 311 33.68 -36.61 5.72
C ASP A 311 33.08 -37.97 5.31
N GLY A 312 32.10 -37.98 4.40
CA GLY A 312 31.46 -39.21 3.91
C GLY A 312 30.47 -39.84 4.90
N LYS A 313 30.22 -39.23 6.07
CA LYS A 313 29.32 -39.78 7.09
C LYS A 313 27.92 -39.15 7.00
N GLY A 314 26.89 -39.98 7.17
CA GLY A 314 25.49 -39.55 7.10
C GLY A 314 25.03 -39.16 5.69
N THR A 315 23.96 -38.38 5.59
CA THR A 315 23.44 -37.93 4.29
C THR A 315 24.26 -36.77 3.73
N ALA A 316 24.95 -36.99 2.60
CA ALA A 316 25.79 -35.99 1.95
C ALA A 316 25.07 -34.66 1.70
N TYR A 317 23.84 -34.71 1.19
CA TYR A 317 23.04 -33.51 0.92
C TYR A 317 22.82 -32.65 2.16
N LEU A 318 22.36 -33.25 3.26
CA LEU A 318 22.03 -32.50 4.48
C LEU A 318 23.27 -31.82 5.09
N ARG A 319 24.42 -32.51 5.07
CA ARG A 319 25.68 -31.96 5.57
C ARG A 319 26.20 -30.81 4.70
N CYS A 320 26.19 -31.00 3.39
CA CYS A 320 26.57 -29.95 2.44
C CYS A 320 25.61 -28.76 2.48
N TYR A 321 24.31 -29.00 2.69
CA TYR A 321 23.31 -27.96 2.87
C TYR A 321 23.51 -27.19 4.17
N TYR A 322 23.82 -27.88 5.27
CA TYR A 322 24.19 -27.25 6.54
C TYR A 322 25.42 -26.34 6.39
N PHE A 323 26.44 -26.79 5.66
CA PHE A 323 27.60 -25.98 5.32
C PHE A 323 27.20 -24.74 4.48
N ALA A 324 26.37 -24.93 3.46
CA ALA A 324 25.90 -23.84 2.59
C ALA A 324 25.10 -22.79 3.36
N VAL A 325 24.23 -23.19 4.29
CA VAL A 325 23.48 -22.29 5.17
C VAL A 325 24.43 -21.45 6.02
N ARG A 326 25.42 -22.10 6.65
CA ARG A 326 26.37 -21.39 7.52
C ARG A 326 27.27 -20.44 6.75
N SER A 327 27.72 -20.81 5.57
CA SER A 327 28.56 -19.95 4.74
C SER A 327 27.78 -18.81 4.07
N LEU A 328 26.64 -19.09 3.44
CA LEU A 328 25.88 -18.08 2.69
C LEU A 328 25.17 -17.07 3.59
N ILE A 329 24.74 -17.47 4.80
CA ILE A 329 24.11 -16.58 5.80
C ILE A 329 25.17 -16.00 6.77
N ASN A 330 26.45 -16.32 6.59
CA ASN A 330 27.56 -15.89 7.45
C ASN A 330 27.39 -16.28 8.93
N ILE A 331 26.81 -17.45 9.20
CA ILE A 331 26.78 -18.05 10.53
C ILE A 331 28.12 -18.77 10.75
N GLY A 332 29.00 -18.20 11.57
CA GLY A 332 30.36 -18.71 11.80
C GLY A 332 30.45 -20.14 12.36
N GLY A 333 31.68 -20.61 12.59
CA GLY A 333 31.99 -21.94 13.13
C GLY A 333 32.06 -23.06 12.09
N LEU A 334 32.43 -22.71 10.85
CA LEU A 334 32.84 -23.66 9.82
C LEU A 334 34.27 -24.16 10.11
N PRO A 335 34.64 -25.38 9.70
CA PRO A 335 36.02 -25.85 9.79
C PRO A 335 36.96 -24.92 9.01
N GLU A 336 38.17 -24.74 9.52
CA GLU A 336 39.17 -23.89 8.87
C GLU A 336 39.66 -24.53 7.56
N PRO A 337 39.65 -23.78 6.43
CA PRO A 337 40.19 -24.27 5.17
C PRO A 337 41.73 -24.34 5.26
N VAL A 338 42.30 -25.47 4.84
CA VAL A 338 43.74 -25.76 4.94
C VAL A 338 44.43 -25.56 3.60
N THR A 339 43.79 -25.96 2.50
CA THR A 339 44.40 -25.87 1.16
C THR A 339 44.11 -24.55 0.47
N LEU A 340 44.95 -24.14 -0.48
CA LEU A 340 44.72 -22.91 -1.26
C LEU A 340 43.37 -22.94 -1.99
N PHE A 341 42.96 -24.11 -2.48
CA PHE A 341 41.66 -24.30 -3.13
C PHE A 341 40.50 -24.07 -2.14
N GLU A 342 40.56 -24.66 -0.96
CA GLU A 342 39.55 -24.49 0.10
C GLU A 342 39.45 -23.03 0.55
N ILE A 343 40.59 -22.36 0.75
CA ILE A 343 40.65 -20.95 1.13
C ILE A 343 39.99 -20.08 0.05
N THR A 344 40.33 -20.30 -1.21
CA THR A 344 39.80 -19.53 -2.34
C THR A 344 38.30 -19.76 -2.52
N PHE A 345 37.84 -21.00 -2.40
CA PHE A 345 36.42 -21.34 -2.46
C PHE A 345 35.65 -20.71 -1.29
N GLN A 346 36.15 -20.84 -0.06
CA GLN A 346 35.51 -20.30 1.14
C GLN A 346 35.44 -18.76 1.09
N MET A 347 36.51 -18.09 0.65
CA MET A 347 36.54 -16.64 0.45
C MET A 347 35.50 -16.18 -0.57
N THR A 348 35.44 -16.86 -1.72
CA THR A 348 34.45 -16.57 -2.78
C THR A 348 33.03 -16.78 -2.27
N ASN A 349 32.82 -17.83 -1.50
CA ASN A 349 31.53 -18.17 -0.93
C ASN A 349 31.04 -17.15 0.10
N PHE A 350 31.92 -16.68 0.99
CA PHE A 350 31.59 -15.58 1.90
C PHE A 350 31.30 -14.28 1.16
N PHE A 351 32.08 -13.94 0.13
CA PHE A 351 31.82 -12.76 -0.69
C PHE A 351 30.43 -12.83 -1.32
N VAL A 352 30.11 -13.93 -2.02
CA VAL A 352 28.78 -14.15 -2.61
C VAL A 352 27.68 -14.15 -1.55
N GLY A 353 27.91 -14.77 -0.40
CA GLY A 353 26.98 -14.82 0.73
C GLY A 353 26.59 -13.44 1.24
N VAL A 354 27.56 -12.54 1.45
CA VAL A 354 27.29 -11.16 1.85
C VAL A 354 26.40 -10.43 0.85
N PHE A 355 26.65 -10.57 -0.47
CA PHE A 355 25.81 -9.94 -1.49
C PHE A 355 24.39 -10.51 -1.52
N VAL A 356 24.24 -11.83 -1.50
CA VAL A 356 22.93 -12.51 -1.54
C VAL A 356 22.11 -12.14 -0.30
N PHE A 357 22.71 -12.22 0.88
CA PHE A 357 22.03 -11.93 2.15
C PHE A 357 21.66 -10.44 2.25
N SER A 358 22.55 -9.53 1.86
CA SER A 358 22.28 -8.08 1.84
C SER A 358 21.14 -7.72 0.88
N SER A 359 21.14 -8.28 -0.33
CA SER A 359 20.06 -8.07 -1.31
C SER A 359 18.70 -8.57 -0.79
N LEU A 360 18.68 -9.71 -0.11
CA LEU A 360 17.45 -10.27 0.44
C LEU A 360 16.88 -9.41 1.56
N ILE A 361 17.71 -8.90 2.48
CA ILE A 361 17.26 -7.98 3.52
C ILE A 361 16.68 -6.70 2.90
N GLY A 362 17.32 -6.16 1.86
CA GLY A 362 16.81 -5.00 1.13
C GLY A 362 15.43 -5.24 0.53
N GLN A 363 15.24 -6.35 -0.18
CA GLN A 363 13.94 -6.70 -0.78
C GLN A 363 12.86 -6.94 0.28
N MET A 364 13.20 -7.62 1.39
CA MET A 364 12.25 -7.85 2.47
C MET A 364 11.78 -6.53 3.10
N ARG A 365 12.68 -5.56 3.30
CA ARG A 365 12.33 -4.21 3.77
C ARG A 365 11.34 -3.54 2.82
N ASP A 366 11.57 -3.58 1.51
CA ASP A 366 10.70 -2.96 0.52
C ASP A 366 9.30 -3.60 0.50
N VAL A 367 9.23 -4.94 0.59
CA VAL A 367 7.97 -5.67 0.64
C VAL A 367 7.18 -5.33 1.90
N ILE A 368 7.83 -5.31 3.07
CA ILE A 368 7.21 -4.93 4.34
C ILE A 368 6.74 -3.48 4.29
N GLY A 369 7.57 -2.58 3.77
CA GLY A 369 7.24 -1.16 3.63
C GLY A 369 6.00 -0.93 2.77
N ALA A 370 5.87 -1.66 1.66
CA ALA A 370 4.69 -1.60 0.82
C ALA A 370 3.45 -2.21 1.51
N ALA A 371 3.60 -3.32 2.24
CA ALA A 371 2.49 -3.98 2.93
C ALA A 371 1.90 -3.12 4.06
N THR A 372 2.73 -2.37 4.78
CA THR A 372 2.29 -1.50 5.88
C THR A 372 2.11 -0.04 5.46
N ALA A 373 2.17 0.29 4.18
CA ALA A 373 2.19 1.67 3.69
C ALA A 373 1.01 2.52 4.19
N ALA A 374 -0.22 2.00 4.11
CA ALA A 374 -1.41 2.72 4.56
C ALA A 374 -1.42 2.96 6.08
N GLN A 375 -1.00 1.96 6.86
CA GLN A 375 -0.91 2.09 8.31
C GLN A 375 0.22 3.04 8.74
N SER A 376 1.35 3.00 8.05
CA SER A 376 2.45 3.95 8.25
C SER A 376 2.03 5.38 7.91
N TYR A 377 1.28 5.60 6.82
CA TYR A 377 0.72 6.90 6.46
C TYR A 377 -0.23 7.43 7.54
N PHE A 378 -1.16 6.59 8.01
CA PHE A 378 -2.05 6.93 9.11
C PHE A 378 -1.29 7.36 10.37
N ARG A 379 -0.32 6.54 10.81
CA ARG A 379 0.49 6.85 11.99
C ARG A 379 1.27 8.14 11.80
N ALA A 380 1.91 8.34 10.66
CA ALA A 380 2.67 9.56 10.36
C ALA A 380 1.78 10.81 10.39
N SER A 381 0.56 10.75 9.85
CA SER A 381 -0.41 11.86 9.88
C SER A 381 -0.86 12.18 11.30
N MET A 382 -1.23 11.17 12.09
CA MET A 382 -1.61 11.34 13.49
C MET A 382 -0.46 11.90 14.33
N ASP A 383 0.75 11.33 14.18
CA ASP A 383 1.94 11.76 14.92
C ASP A 383 2.34 13.20 14.55
N GLY A 384 2.22 13.58 13.27
CA GLY A 384 2.42 14.97 12.83
C GLY A 384 1.42 15.95 13.45
N CYS A 385 0.15 15.55 13.55
CA CYS A 385 -0.88 16.36 14.20
C CYS A 385 -0.64 16.48 15.72
N VAL A 386 -0.29 15.38 16.39
CA VAL A 386 0.06 15.39 17.81
C VAL A 386 1.31 16.21 18.08
N ALA A 387 2.33 16.12 17.22
CA ALA A 387 3.52 16.95 17.31
C ALA A 387 3.19 18.44 17.20
N TYR A 388 2.34 18.83 16.23
CA TYR A 388 1.83 20.20 16.11
C TYR A 388 1.14 20.65 17.40
N MET A 389 0.20 19.86 17.93
CA MET A 389 -0.52 20.21 19.16
C MET A 389 0.41 20.35 20.38
N ASN A 390 1.46 19.54 20.46
CA ASN A 390 2.46 19.63 21.51
C ASN A 390 3.32 20.90 21.39
N THR A 391 3.71 21.28 20.17
CA THR A 391 4.47 22.52 19.92
C THR A 391 3.67 23.76 20.33
N TYR A 392 2.36 23.77 20.09
CA TYR A 392 1.46 24.87 20.48
C TYR A 392 0.82 24.67 21.87
N THR A 393 1.34 23.75 22.68
CA THR A 393 0.90 23.49 24.06
C THR A 393 -0.62 23.34 24.23
N ILE A 394 -1.28 22.71 23.24
CA ILE A 394 -2.73 22.48 23.27
C ILE A 394 -3.09 21.51 24.42
N PRO A 395 -4.16 21.78 25.20
CA PRO A 395 -4.56 20.92 26.32
C PRO A 395 -4.78 19.45 25.93
N LYS A 396 -4.40 18.53 26.83
CA LYS A 396 -4.55 17.06 26.62
C LYS A 396 -5.97 16.63 26.29
N LEU A 397 -6.99 17.35 26.78
CA LEU A 397 -8.39 17.07 26.45
C LEU A 397 -8.65 17.16 24.92
N VAL A 398 -8.14 18.21 24.28
CA VAL A 398 -8.28 18.40 22.82
C VAL A 398 -7.41 17.39 22.07
N GLN A 399 -6.19 17.12 22.55
CA GLN A 399 -5.32 16.12 21.93
C GLN A 399 -5.94 14.72 21.93
N ASN A 400 -6.54 14.30 23.06
CA ASN A 400 -7.23 13.03 23.19
C ASN A 400 -8.45 12.96 22.27
N ARG A 401 -9.19 14.07 22.12
CA ARG A 401 -10.30 14.17 21.18
C ARG A 401 -9.84 13.97 19.73
N VAL A 402 -8.78 14.66 19.32
CA VAL A 402 -8.19 14.50 17.97
C VAL A 402 -7.70 13.07 17.75
N ARG A 403 -6.98 12.47 18.71
CA ARG A 403 -6.54 11.07 18.62
C ARG A 403 -7.71 10.10 18.50
N THR A 404 -8.79 10.33 19.23
CA THR A 404 -10.02 9.52 19.16
C THR A 404 -10.66 9.60 17.78
N TRP A 405 -10.70 10.79 17.18
CA TRP A 405 -11.16 10.96 15.81
C TRP A 405 -10.29 10.18 14.81
N TYR A 406 -8.96 10.35 14.84
CA TYR A 406 -8.04 9.61 13.96
C TYR A 406 -8.24 8.09 14.07
N ASN A 407 -8.25 7.56 15.29
CA ASN A 407 -8.40 6.13 15.53
C ASN A 407 -9.75 5.58 15.05
N TYR A 408 -10.84 6.32 15.29
CA TYR A 408 -12.17 5.90 14.84
C TYR A 408 -12.32 6.00 13.32
N THR A 409 -11.83 7.08 12.70
CA THR A 409 -11.82 7.25 11.23
C THR A 409 -11.06 6.11 10.56
N TRP A 410 -9.87 5.77 11.07
CA TRP A 410 -9.10 4.63 10.57
C TRP A 410 -9.82 3.29 10.78
N ALA A 411 -10.38 3.05 11.97
CA ALA A 411 -11.08 1.80 12.26
C ALA A 411 -12.38 1.62 11.45
N SER A 412 -13.04 2.72 11.07
CA SER A 412 -14.32 2.68 10.33
C SER A 412 -14.16 2.72 8.82
N GLN A 413 -13.17 3.45 8.28
CA GLN A 413 -12.99 3.66 6.84
C GLN A 413 -11.73 3.01 6.27
N GLY A 414 -10.72 2.69 7.10
CA GLY A 414 -9.43 2.18 6.63
C GLY A 414 -8.57 3.20 5.87
N MET A 415 -9.01 4.45 5.81
CA MET A 415 -8.32 5.57 5.18
C MET A 415 -8.75 6.90 5.81
N LEU A 416 -7.93 7.94 5.68
CA LEU A 416 -8.23 9.27 6.23
C LEU A 416 -8.98 10.16 5.23
N ASP A 417 -8.72 10.01 3.93
CA ASP A 417 -9.36 10.80 2.88
C ASP A 417 -9.70 9.94 1.66
N GLU A 418 -10.99 9.68 1.46
CA GLU A 418 -11.53 8.93 0.31
C GLU A 418 -11.38 9.71 -1.00
N SER A 419 -11.39 11.04 -0.94
CA SER A 419 -11.35 11.89 -2.14
C SER A 419 -10.01 11.79 -2.87
N GLU A 420 -8.90 11.72 -2.13
CA GLU A 420 -7.55 11.54 -2.68
C GLU A 420 -7.41 10.26 -3.53
N LEU A 421 -8.13 9.18 -3.15
CA LEU A 421 -8.16 7.94 -3.91
C LEU A 421 -9.01 8.08 -5.18
N LEU A 422 -10.21 8.66 -5.05
CA LEU A 422 -11.16 8.78 -6.15
C LEU A 422 -10.66 9.76 -7.23
N ASP A 423 -9.89 10.80 -6.88
CA ASP A 423 -9.35 11.77 -7.83
C ASP A 423 -8.29 11.22 -8.77
N LYS A 424 -7.69 10.07 -8.44
CA LYS A 424 -6.72 9.39 -9.32
C LYS A 424 -7.41 8.63 -10.47
N MET A 425 -8.73 8.48 -10.45
CA MET A 425 -9.49 7.69 -11.42
C MET A 425 -10.24 8.57 -12.43
N PRO A 426 -10.40 8.11 -13.69
CA PRO A 426 -11.27 8.75 -14.66
C PRO A 426 -12.73 8.84 -14.16
N LEU A 427 -13.44 9.89 -14.59
CA LEU A 427 -14.81 10.20 -14.15
C LEU A 427 -15.77 9.01 -14.29
N VAL A 428 -15.71 8.27 -15.40
CA VAL A 428 -16.59 7.13 -15.67
C VAL A 428 -16.45 6.04 -14.60
N MET A 429 -15.22 5.75 -14.16
CA MET A 429 -14.95 4.76 -13.12
C MET A 429 -15.39 5.28 -11.74
N LYS A 430 -15.15 6.57 -11.45
CA LYS A 430 -15.61 7.22 -10.22
C LYS A 430 -17.13 7.14 -10.08
N ILE A 431 -17.87 7.39 -11.15
CA ILE A 431 -19.34 7.27 -11.20
C ILE A 431 -19.77 5.83 -10.90
N ALA A 432 -19.17 4.85 -11.55
CA ALA A 432 -19.53 3.44 -11.35
C ALA A 432 -19.37 3.01 -9.88
N ILE A 433 -18.26 3.40 -9.24
CA ILE A 433 -18.01 3.12 -7.82
C ILE A 433 -19.04 3.84 -6.93
N ALA A 434 -19.28 5.13 -7.16
CA ALA A 434 -20.22 5.91 -6.36
C ALA A 434 -21.65 5.34 -6.43
N VAL A 435 -22.07 4.90 -7.62
CA VAL A 435 -23.37 4.26 -7.85
C VAL A 435 -23.49 2.96 -7.07
N ASP A 436 -22.48 2.08 -7.15
CA ASP A 436 -22.51 0.77 -6.51
C ASP A 436 -22.53 0.87 -4.98
N ILE A 437 -21.76 1.80 -4.41
CA ILE A 437 -21.66 1.97 -2.95
C ILE A 437 -22.92 2.60 -2.35
N ASN A 438 -23.42 3.70 -2.94
CA ASN A 438 -24.33 4.60 -2.23
C ASN A 438 -25.71 4.78 -2.87
N LEU A 439 -25.91 4.46 -4.16
CA LEU A 439 -27.17 4.81 -4.85
C LEU A 439 -28.39 4.16 -4.20
N SER A 440 -28.30 2.89 -3.81
CA SER A 440 -29.39 2.16 -3.17
C SER A 440 -29.79 2.76 -1.81
N THR A 441 -28.84 3.33 -1.07
CA THR A 441 -29.10 4.04 0.17
C THR A 441 -29.79 5.37 -0.09
N PHE A 442 -29.33 6.10 -1.11
CA PHE A 442 -29.88 7.42 -1.46
C PHE A 442 -31.31 7.36 -2.00
N GLN A 443 -31.66 6.34 -2.78
CA GLN A 443 -33.02 6.14 -3.29
C GLN A 443 -34.04 5.90 -2.16
N LYS A 444 -33.62 5.30 -1.05
CA LYS A 444 -34.50 5.02 0.10
C LYS A 444 -34.81 6.26 0.93
N ILE A 445 -34.00 7.32 0.81
CA ILE A 445 -34.17 8.55 1.58
C ILE A 445 -35.47 9.25 1.19
N ALA A 446 -36.34 9.49 2.17
CA ALA A 446 -37.66 10.07 1.97
C ALA A 446 -37.64 11.42 1.22
N LEU A 447 -36.60 12.23 1.42
CA LEU A 447 -36.42 13.51 0.73
C LEU A 447 -36.25 13.33 -0.78
N PHE A 448 -35.48 12.33 -1.22
CA PHE A 448 -35.10 12.11 -2.62
C PHE A 448 -36.02 11.16 -3.39
N GLN A 449 -36.99 10.54 -2.73
CA GLN A 449 -37.98 9.70 -3.43
C GLN A 449 -38.71 10.50 -4.52
N GLY A 450 -38.84 9.94 -5.72
CA GLY A 450 -39.48 10.61 -6.86
C GLY A 450 -38.63 11.69 -7.54
N CYS A 451 -37.36 11.86 -7.15
CA CYS A 451 -36.39 12.58 -7.97
C CYS A 451 -35.81 11.66 -9.05
N ASP A 452 -35.34 12.26 -10.13
CA ASP A 452 -34.65 11.54 -11.20
C ASP A 452 -33.37 10.83 -10.69
N GLN A 453 -33.11 9.63 -11.20
CA GLN A 453 -31.96 8.83 -10.80
C GLN A 453 -30.64 9.47 -11.23
N GLN A 454 -30.58 10.11 -12.40
CA GLN A 454 -29.36 10.78 -12.88
C GLN A 454 -28.95 11.94 -11.97
N MET A 455 -29.93 12.71 -11.48
CA MET A 455 -29.68 13.75 -10.47
C MET A 455 -29.04 13.19 -9.20
N LEU A 456 -29.46 12.00 -8.75
CA LEU A 456 -28.86 11.36 -7.57
C LEU A 456 -27.42 10.92 -7.85
N VAL A 457 -27.12 10.42 -9.05
CA VAL A 457 -25.75 10.07 -9.44
C VAL A 457 -24.85 11.30 -9.45
N ASP A 458 -25.30 12.40 -10.04
CA ASP A 458 -24.54 13.66 -10.06
C ASP A 458 -24.30 14.22 -8.66
N MET A 459 -25.27 14.05 -7.76
CA MET A 459 -25.14 14.44 -6.36
C MET A 459 -24.11 13.57 -5.63
N LEU A 460 -24.12 12.25 -5.84
CA LEU A 460 -23.18 11.32 -5.19
C LEU A 460 -21.71 11.69 -5.43
N LEU A 461 -21.39 12.22 -6.61
CA LEU A 461 -20.03 12.66 -6.97
C LEU A 461 -19.54 13.88 -6.19
N ARG A 462 -20.46 14.68 -5.62
CA ARG A 462 -20.15 15.91 -4.90
C ARG A 462 -20.25 15.76 -3.38
N LEU A 463 -20.59 14.58 -2.89
CA LEU A 463 -20.70 14.31 -1.45
C LEU A 463 -19.34 14.15 -0.80
N LYS A 464 -19.21 14.70 0.40
CA LYS A 464 -18.05 14.49 1.27
C LYS A 464 -18.46 13.67 2.49
N SER A 465 -17.74 12.60 2.81
CA SER A 465 -17.98 11.82 4.02
C SER A 465 -17.20 12.45 5.18
N ILE A 466 -17.88 12.80 6.28
CA ILE A 466 -17.27 13.38 7.48
C ILE A 466 -17.74 12.62 8.72
N ILE A 467 -16.81 12.34 9.63
CA ILE A 467 -17.09 11.68 10.91
C ILE A 467 -17.10 12.71 12.04
N PHE A 468 -18.15 12.67 12.85
CA PHE A 468 -18.31 13.45 14.08
C PHE A 468 -18.19 12.55 15.32
N LEU A 469 -17.58 13.08 16.37
CA LEU A 469 -17.43 12.40 17.65
C LEU A 469 -18.70 12.54 18.52
N PRO A 470 -18.92 11.64 19.50
CA PRO A 470 -20.03 11.78 20.45
C PRO A 470 -20.01 13.13 21.15
N GLY A 471 -21.17 13.80 21.23
CA GLY A 471 -21.32 15.12 21.85
C GLY A 471 -20.95 16.30 20.95
N ASP A 472 -20.35 16.08 19.78
CA ASP A 472 -20.00 17.17 18.87
C ASP A 472 -21.25 17.83 18.29
N PHE A 473 -21.29 19.16 18.31
CA PHE A 473 -22.31 19.93 17.62
C PHE A 473 -21.99 19.98 16.12
N VAL A 474 -22.82 19.30 15.33
CA VAL A 474 -22.75 19.34 13.86
C VAL A 474 -23.31 20.67 13.35
N VAL A 475 -24.37 21.16 13.98
CA VAL A 475 -25.06 22.39 13.62
C VAL A 475 -25.42 23.15 14.88
N LYS A 476 -25.17 24.46 14.91
CA LYS A 476 -25.67 25.35 15.97
C LYS A 476 -26.74 26.29 15.43
N LYS A 477 -27.75 26.57 16.26
CA LYS A 477 -28.83 27.50 15.98
C LYS A 477 -28.24 28.89 15.77
N GLY A 478 -28.69 29.56 14.71
CA GLY A 478 -28.23 30.91 14.34
C GLY A 478 -27.04 30.93 13.38
N ASP A 479 -26.28 29.84 13.24
CA ASP A 479 -25.18 29.75 12.27
C ASP A 479 -25.69 29.82 10.84
N ILE A 480 -24.82 30.19 9.90
CA ILE A 480 -25.17 30.23 8.48
C ILE A 480 -25.14 28.81 7.91
N GLY A 481 -26.28 28.32 7.42
CA GLY A 481 -26.43 26.99 6.86
C GLY A 481 -26.01 26.91 5.40
N LYS A 482 -24.74 26.56 5.15
CA LYS A 482 -24.18 26.41 3.79
C LYS A 482 -24.28 24.99 3.21
N GLU A 483 -24.65 24.03 4.03
CA GLU A 483 -24.60 22.59 3.70
C GLU A 483 -25.83 21.85 4.22
N MET A 484 -26.14 20.70 3.66
CA MET A 484 -27.04 19.71 4.27
C MET A 484 -26.27 18.45 4.64
N TYR A 485 -26.83 17.70 5.58
CA TYR A 485 -26.23 16.49 6.10
C TYR A 485 -27.17 15.31 5.93
N ILE A 486 -26.62 14.19 5.52
CA ILE A 486 -27.31 12.91 5.36
C ILE A 486 -26.62 11.91 6.26
N ILE A 487 -27.39 11.23 7.13
CA ILE A 487 -26.81 10.31 8.10
C ILE A 487 -26.54 8.97 7.40
N LYS A 488 -25.26 8.64 7.18
CA LYS A 488 -24.82 7.34 6.65
C LYS A 488 -24.91 6.27 7.73
N SER A 489 -24.34 6.54 8.90
CA SER A 489 -24.35 5.64 10.06
C SER A 489 -24.28 6.42 11.36
N GLY A 490 -24.82 5.85 12.44
CA GLY A 490 -24.93 6.51 13.74
C GLY A 490 -26.24 7.27 13.91
N ALA A 491 -26.27 8.16 14.91
CA ALA A 491 -27.44 8.95 15.24
C ALA A 491 -27.06 10.35 15.73
N VAL A 492 -27.91 11.32 15.42
CA VAL A 492 -27.78 12.70 15.89
C VAL A 492 -29.07 13.14 16.60
N GLN A 493 -28.93 14.04 17.56
CA GLN A 493 -30.03 14.56 18.37
C GLN A 493 -30.22 16.04 18.09
N VAL A 494 -31.47 16.43 17.80
CA VAL A 494 -31.88 17.83 17.76
C VAL A 494 -32.15 18.27 19.19
N VAL A 495 -31.37 19.22 19.68
CA VAL A 495 -31.40 19.68 21.07
C VAL A 495 -31.80 21.15 21.18
N GLY A 496 -32.36 21.51 22.34
CA GLY A 496 -32.60 22.90 22.72
C GLY A 496 -33.04 23.01 24.18
N GLY A 497 -33.83 24.05 24.48
CA GLY A 497 -34.10 24.47 25.85
C GLY A 497 -32.98 25.35 26.42
N PRO A 498 -33.11 25.81 27.68
CA PRO A 498 -32.00 26.39 28.43
C PRO A 498 -30.91 25.32 28.54
N ASP A 499 -29.70 25.63 28.09
CA ASP A 499 -28.51 24.77 28.14
C ASP A 499 -28.50 23.49 27.27
N ASN A 500 -29.33 23.40 26.22
CA ASN A 500 -29.36 22.23 25.30
C ASN A 500 -29.67 20.88 25.98
N SER A 501 -30.34 20.91 27.13
CA SER A 501 -30.70 19.74 27.92
C SER A 501 -31.86 18.95 27.32
N MET A 502 -32.78 19.62 26.60
CA MET A 502 -33.94 18.97 26.00
C MET A 502 -33.63 18.39 24.63
N VAL A 503 -33.87 17.09 24.45
CA VAL A 503 -33.79 16.40 23.16
C VAL A 503 -35.18 16.38 22.51
N PHE A 504 -35.34 17.03 21.36
CA PHE A 504 -36.61 17.05 20.63
C PHE A 504 -36.81 15.76 19.82
N VAL A 505 -35.80 15.39 19.03
CA VAL A 505 -35.85 14.25 18.10
C VAL A 505 -34.45 13.64 17.96
N THR A 506 -34.39 12.32 17.90
CA THR A 506 -33.18 11.59 17.50
C THR A 506 -33.34 11.11 16.06
N LEU A 507 -32.46 11.59 15.17
CA LEU A 507 -32.40 11.20 13.77
C LEU A 507 -31.40 10.05 13.60
N LYS A 508 -31.81 9.01 12.88
CA LYS A 508 -31.01 7.80 12.61
C LYS A 508 -30.53 7.78 11.16
N ALA A 509 -29.75 6.76 10.80
CA ALA A 509 -29.29 6.54 9.43
C ALA A 509 -30.44 6.60 8.40
N GLY A 510 -30.18 7.23 7.25
CA GLY A 510 -31.17 7.49 6.20
C GLY A 510 -32.02 8.75 6.40
N CYS A 511 -31.94 9.41 7.56
CA CYS A 511 -32.54 10.73 7.75
C CYS A 511 -31.61 11.84 7.20
N VAL A 512 -32.24 12.94 6.80
CA VAL A 512 -31.60 14.16 6.31
C VAL A 512 -31.89 15.28 7.28
N PHE A 513 -30.93 16.17 7.50
CA PHE A 513 -31.13 17.40 8.26
C PHE A 513 -30.33 18.56 7.69
N GLY A 514 -30.77 19.78 8.02
CA GLY A 514 -30.17 21.02 7.50
C GLY A 514 -30.69 21.41 6.10
N GLU A 515 -31.66 20.68 5.57
CA GLU A 515 -32.36 20.92 4.31
C GLU A 515 -33.16 22.23 4.32
N ILE A 516 -33.65 22.65 5.49
CA ILE A 516 -34.49 23.85 5.63
C ILE A 516 -33.73 25.12 5.21
N SER A 517 -32.46 25.26 5.62
CA SER A 517 -31.62 26.44 5.29
C SER A 517 -31.18 26.45 3.81
N LEU A 518 -31.23 25.31 3.12
CA LEU A 518 -30.90 25.24 1.69
C LEU A 518 -32.05 25.76 0.82
N LEU A 519 -33.30 25.44 1.20
CA LEU A 519 -34.49 25.65 0.37
C LEU A 519 -35.27 26.93 0.69
N GLN A 520 -34.90 27.66 1.75
CA GLN A 520 -35.55 28.93 2.09
C GLN A 520 -34.92 30.09 1.31
N SER A 521 -35.72 30.77 0.49
CA SER A 521 -35.29 31.95 -0.27
C SER A 521 -34.82 33.07 0.66
N ALA A 522 -33.81 33.82 0.20
CA ALA A 522 -33.09 34.84 0.97
C ALA A 522 -33.95 35.99 1.54
N LYS A 523 -35.21 36.13 1.12
CA LYS A 523 -36.11 37.22 1.53
C LYS A 523 -36.50 37.20 3.03
N ASP A 524 -36.54 36.03 3.69
CA ASP A 524 -37.08 35.89 5.06
C ASP A 524 -36.02 35.51 6.12
N GLY A 525 -34.75 35.92 5.96
CA GLY A 525 -33.69 35.52 6.90
C GLY A 525 -33.30 34.02 6.80
N GLY A 526 -33.67 33.38 5.69
CA GLY A 526 -33.69 31.93 5.49
C GLY A 526 -32.35 31.18 5.40
N ASN A 527 -31.21 31.84 5.61
CA ASN A 527 -29.90 31.19 5.53
C ASN A 527 -29.32 30.80 6.90
N ARG A 528 -30.07 31.01 8.00
CA ARG A 528 -29.63 30.61 9.35
C ARG A 528 -30.20 29.25 9.77
N ARG A 529 -29.46 28.55 10.61
CA ARG A 529 -29.82 27.26 11.20
C ARG A 529 -30.88 27.47 12.28
N THR A 530 -31.91 26.64 12.27
CA THR A 530 -33.10 26.79 13.13
C THR A 530 -32.99 26.11 14.49
N ALA A 531 -32.10 25.11 14.61
CA ALA A 531 -31.94 24.29 15.81
C ALA A 531 -30.48 23.84 16.00
N ASN A 532 -30.15 23.44 17.24
CA ASN A 532 -28.88 22.80 17.56
C ASN A 532 -29.00 21.30 17.25
N VAL A 533 -28.00 20.74 16.57
CA VAL A 533 -27.91 19.30 16.28
C VAL A 533 -26.57 18.80 16.81
N ARG A 534 -26.61 17.85 17.73
CA ARG A 534 -25.43 17.20 18.31
C ARG A 534 -25.36 15.73 17.93
N ALA A 535 -24.16 15.20 17.75
CA ALA A 535 -23.95 13.77 17.56
C ALA A 535 -24.21 13.02 18.87
N TYR A 536 -25.04 11.96 18.84
CA TYR A 536 -25.30 11.14 20.03
C TYR A 536 -24.15 10.18 20.32
N GLY A 537 -23.63 9.55 19.26
CA GLY A 537 -22.43 8.73 19.28
C GLY A 537 -21.51 9.11 18.14
N PHE A 538 -20.63 8.20 17.73
CA PHE A 538 -19.88 8.38 16.50
C PHE A 538 -20.86 8.39 15.31
N ALA A 539 -20.87 9.47 14.55
CA ALA A 539 -21.80 9.66 13.43
C ALA A 539 -21.02 9.90 12.15
N ASN A 540 -21.27 9.09 11.12
CA ASN A 540 -20.73 9.30 9.78
C ASN A 540 -21.81 9.98 8.94
N LEU A 541 -21.51 11.17 8.45
CA LEU A 541 -22.42 12.03 7.72
C LEU A 541 -21.89 12.28 6.31
N PHE A 542 -22.77 12.24 5.32
CA PHE A 542 -22.49 12.84 4.02
C PHE A 542 -22.87 14.31 4.05
N VAL A 543 -21.95 15.15 3.60
CA VAL A 543 -22.12 16.60 3.49
C VAL A 543 -22.30 16.95 2.02
N LEU A 544 -23.36 17.71 1.74
CA LEU A 544 -23.59 18.32 0.43
C LEU A 544 -23.68 19.83 0.57
N GLU A 545 -22.84 20.55 -0.18
CA GLU A 545 -22.83 22.01 -0.18
C GLU A 545 -24.03 22.58 -0.95
N LYS A 546 -24.54 23.73 -0.49
CA LYS A 546 -25.67 24.44 -1.12
C LYS A 546 -25.41 24.71 -2.59
N LYS A 547 -24.25 25.28 -2.91
CA LYS A 547 -23.87 25.62 -4.29
C LYS A 547 -23.91 24.40 -5.20
N ASP A 548 -23.35 23.28 -4.74
CA ASP A 548 -23.27 22.04 -5.49
C ASP A 548 -24.65 21.45 -5.77
N LEU A 549 -25.55 21.51 -4.78
CA LEU A 549 -26.94 21.12 -4.99
C LEU A 549 -27.66 22.03 -6.00
N PHE A 550 -27.52 23.35 -5.89
CA PHE A 550 -28.18 24.28 -6.82
C PHE A 550 -27.65 24.14 -8.25
N ASP A 551 -26.35 23.95 -8.43
CA ASP A 551 -25.74 23.70 -9.74
C ASP A 551 -26.34 22.45 -10.40
N ILE A 552 -26.56 21.38 -9.63
CA ILE A 552 -27.21 20.16 -10.13
C ILE A 552 -28.68 20.44 -10.47
N LEU A 553 -29.42 21.10 -9.58
CA LEU A 553 -30.87 21.32 -9.76
C LEU A 553 -31.22 22.15 -10.99
N VAL A 554 -30.31 23.02 -11.46
CA VAL A 554 -30.48 23.76 -12.73
C VAL A 554 -30.69 22.82 -13.92
N HIS A 555 -30.07 21.64 -13.90
CA HIS A 555 -30.20 20.63 -14.96
C HIS A 555 -31.42 19.71 -14.79
N TYR A 556 -32.03 19.67 -13.60
CA TYR A 556 -33.14 18.77 -13.27
C TYR A 556 -34.33 19.54 -12.65
N PRO A 557 -35.02 20.39 -13.43
CA PRO A 557 -36.09 21.26 -12.92
C PRO A 557 -37.30 20.50 -12.36
N GLU A 558 -37.61 19.32 -12.87
CA GLU A 558 -38.69 18.48 -12.33
C GLU A 558 -38.37 17.95 -10.93
N SER A 559 -37.15 17.46 -10.71
CA SER A 559 -36.68 17.04 -9.39
C SER A 559 -36.63 18.22 -8.41
N GLN A 560 -36.28 19.42 -8.88
CA GLN A 560 -36.33 20.64 -8.06
C GLN A 560 -37.76 20.93 -7.56
N LYS A 561 -38.78 20.79 -8.40
CA LYS A 561 -40.19 20.95 -7.99
C LYS A 561 -40.58 19.93 -6.93
N VAL A 562 -40.17 18.67 -7.09
CA VAL A 562 -40.45 17.58 -6.12
C VAL A 562 -39.80 17.90 -4.77
N LEU A 563 -38.53 18.30 -4.76
CA LEU A 563 -37.80 18.69 -3.55
C LEU A 563 -38.42 19.91 -2.86
N ALA A 564 -38.79 20.95 -3.64
CA ALA A 564 -39.46 22.14 -3.12
C ALA A 564 -40.80 21.78 -2.47
N LYS A 565 -41.60 20.94 -3.13
CA LYS A 565 -42.88 20.45 -2.59
C LYS A 565 -42.67 19.72 -1.27
N LYS A 566 -41.74 18.76 -1.21
CA LYS A 566 -41.43 18.00 0.01
C LYS A 566 -40.95 18.88 1.16
N ALA A 567 -40.14 19.89 0.88
CA ALA A 567 -39.66 20.82 1.90
C ALA A 567 -40.77 21.69 2.50
N THR A 568 -41.77 22.08 1.71
CA THR A 568 -42.95 22.81 2.25
C THR A 568 -43.80 21.93 3.18
N PHE A 569 -43.91 20.62 2.91
CA PHE A 569 -44.59 19.69 3.81
C PHE A 569 -43.87 19.51 5.14
N THR A 570 -42.53 19.41 5.13
CA THR A 570 -41.74 19.32 6.37
C THR A 570 -41.92 20.58 7.23
N LYS A 571 -41.95 21.78 6.63
CA LYS A 571 -42.20 23.04 7.36
C LYS A 571 -43.57 23.07 8.06
N ARG A 572 -44.64 22.69 7.36
CA ARG A 572 -46.00 22.67 7.93
C ARG A 572 -46.16 21.61 9.05
N GLY A 573 -45.47 20.48 8.94
CA GLY A 573 -45.43 19.45 9.98
C GLY A 573 -44.75 19.91 11.27
N ASP A 574 -43.69 20.71 11.17
CA ASP A 574 -43.00 21.29 12.33
C ASP A 574 -43.79 22.43 12.99
N GLU A 575 -44.49 23.26 12.20
CA GLU A 575 -45.37 24.31 12.74
C GLU A 575 -46.56 23.71 13.50
N SER A 576 -47.22 22.69 12.94
CA SER A 576 -48.35 22.01 13.59
C SER A 576 -47.95 21.24 14.86
N LYS A 577 -46.70 20.73 14.95
CA LYS A 577 -46.15 20.17 16.19
C LYS A 577 -45.82 21.24 17.23
N LYS A 578 -45.26 22.40 16.84
CA LYS A 578 -45.05 23.55 17.73
C LYS A 578 -46.34 24.11 18.32
N THR A 579 -47.43 24.15 17.54
CA THR A 579 -48.74 24.59 18.05
C THR A 579 -49.35 23.60 19.04
N ARG A 580 -49.03 22.31 18.94
CA ARG A 580 -49.48 21.29 19.91
C ARG A 580 -48.70 21.33 21.22
N THR A 581 -47.39 21.55 21.20
CA THR A 581 -46.57 21.65 22.43
C THR A 581 -46.79 22.97 23.19
N ASN A 582 -47.20 24.06 22.52
CA ASN A 582 -47.51 25.32 23.20
C ASN A 582 -48.91 25.36 23.87
N LYS A 583 -49.76 24.35 23.69
CA LYS A 583 -51.09 24.27 24.33
C LYS A 583 -51.10 23.49 25.66
N SER A 584 -49.99 22.86 26.05
CA SER A 584 -49.84 22.25 27.37
C SER A 584 -48.99 23.15 28.28
N SER A 585 -49.63 24.09 28.97
CA SER A 585 -49.04 24.77 30.14
C SER A 585 -48.87 23.75 31.28
N PRO A 586 -47.77 23.80 32.08
CA PRO A 586 -47.58 22.87 33.18
C PRO A 586 -48.44 23.27 34.38
N ARG A 587 -49.41 22.43 34.73
CA ARG A 587 -50.03 22.47 36.06
C ARG A 587 -49.01 21.98 37.08
N SER A 588 -48.91 22.73 38.18
CA SER A 588 -48.11 22.50 39.37
C SER A 588 -48.24 21.08 39.93
N ALA A 589 -47.12 20.40 40.08
CA ALA A 589 -46.91 19.39 41.11
C ALA A 589 -45.43 19.43 41.51
N SER A 590 -45.18 19.68 42.80
CA SER A 590 -43.87 19.60 43.46
C SER A 590 -43.83 18.31 44.31
N PRO A 591 -42.70 17.94 44.94
CA PRO A 591 -41.83 16.89 44.39
C PRO A 591 -41.69 15.71 45.35
N THR A 592 -41.60 14.49 44.82
CA THR A 592 -40.98 13.39 45.56
C THR A 592 -40.45 12.39 44.55
N GLU A 593 -39.14 12.41 44.33
CA GLU A 593 -38.29 11.22 44.43
C GLU A 593 -36.84 11.62 44.21
N THR A 594 -36.00 10.99 45.01
CA THR A 594 -34.58 11.22 45.29
C THR A 594 -33.67 11.20 44.06
N PHE A 595 -32.74 12.16 44.03
CA PHE A 595 -31.56 12.17 43.17
C PHE A 595 -30.65 10.96 43.44
N PRO A 596 -30.00 10.44 42.39
CA PRO A 596 -28.60 10.04 42.46
C PRO A 596 -27.75 11.14 41.82
N THR A 597 -26.71 11.52 42.57
CA THR A 597 -25.65 12.48 42.24
C THR A 597 -24.94 12.20 40.92
N ASP A 598 -24.42 13.27 40.31
CA ASP A 598 -23.52 13.27 39.15
C ASP A 598 -22.38 12.24 39.27
N PRO A 599 -21.96 11.56 38.18
CA PRO A 599 -20.69 10.87 38.17
C PRO A 599 -19.57 11.88 37.90
N ASP A 600 -18.68 12.02 38.88
CA ASP A 600 -17.37 12.66 38.76
C ASP A 600 -16.57 12.02 37.58
N PRO A 601 -15.74 12.77 36.84
CA PRO A 601 -15.08 12.30 35.62
C PRO A 601 -13.84 11.49 35.97
N SER A 602 -14.03 10.32 36.57
CA SER A 602 -12.94 9.39 36.87
C SER A 602 -13.37 7.93 36.87
N ASP A 603 -14.36 7.53 36.05
CA ASP A 603 -14.53 6.12 35.74
C ASP A 603 -15.09 5.89 34.33
N GLY A 604 -14.16 5.74 33.40
CA GLY A 604 -14.43 5.55 31.96
C GLY A 604 -13.29 4.81 31.27
N GLN A 605 -12.51 4.02 32.01
CA GLN A 605 -11.70 2.95 31.42
C GLN A 605 -12.60 1.72 31.25
N MET A 606 -13.47 1.75 30.25
CA MET A 606 -14.05 0.52 29.76
C MET A 606 -12.94 -0.25 29.04
N LYS A 607 -12.38 -1.22 29.78
CA LYS A 607 -11.50 -2.29 29.33
C LYS A 607 -11.88 -2.68 27.90
N LEU A 608 -10.96 -2.44 26.96
CA LEU A 608 -10.93 -3.19 25.71
C LEU A 608 -10.92 -4.67 26.09
N SER A 609 -12.05 -5.33 25.90
CA SER A 609 -12.15 -6.79 25.92
C SER A 609 -11.49 -7.33 24.65
N ASN A 610 -10.17 -7.21 24.59
CA ASN A 610 -9.28 -7.85 23.61
C ASN A 610 -9.13 -9.36 23.85
N THR A 611 -10.08 -10.01 24.53
CA THR A 611 -9.97 -11.43 24.91
C THR A 611 -11.07 -12.32 24.35
N LEU A 612 -12.11 -11.77 23.71
CA LEU A 612 -13.15 -12.59 23.04
C LEU A 612 -13.02 -12.68 21.52
N LEU A 613 -12.38 -11.70 20.86
CA LEU A 613 -12.12 -11.78 19.41
C LEU A 613 -10.86 -12.60 19.09
N CYS A 614 -9.84 -12.58 19.97
CA CYS A 614 -8.66 -13.44 19.84
C CYS A 614 -8.93 -14.93 20.12
N LYS A 615 -9.93 -15.27 20.95
CA LYS A 615 -10.29 -16.69 21.18
C LYS A 615 -11.14 -17.30 20.06
N LYS A 616 -11.89 -16.49 19.30
CA LYS A 616 -12.66 -16.97 18.13
C LYS A 616 -11.86 -17.02 16.82
N LEU A 617 -10.75 -16.28 16.74
CA LEU A 617 -9.80 -16.37 15.63
C LEU A 617 -8.74 -17.47 15.82
N HIS A 618 -8.47 -17.89 17.07
CA HIS A 618 -7.52 -18.97 17.32
C HIS A 618 -8.12 -20.39 17.19
N SER A 619 -9.46 -20.55 17.24
CA SER A 619 -10.10 -21.88 17.09
C SER A 619 -10.51 -22.24 15.65
N SER A 620 -10.25 -21.38 14.66
CA SER A 620 -10.60 -21.64 13.24
C SER A 620 -9.38 -21.91 12.35
N LEU A 621 -8.18 -22.04 12.93
CA LEU A 621 -6.92 -22.27 12.21
C LEU A 621 -6.15 -23.51 12.70
N THR A 622 -6.75 -24.33 13.56
CA THR A 622 -6.17 -25.61 14.00
C THR A 622 -7.25 -26.69 13.95
N THR A 623 -7.65 -27.07 12.74
CA THR A 623 -8.26 -28.35 12.40
C THR A 623 -8.35 -28.37 10.88
N ASP A 624 -7.30 -28.87 10.23
CA ASP A 624 -7.45 -29.93 9.23
C ASP A 624 -6.09 -30.36 8.65
N THR A 625 -5.85 -31.67 8.79
CA THR A 625 -4.88 -32.51 8.08
C THR A 625 -3.39 -32.31 8.35
N CYS A 626 -2.94 -33.05 9.37
CA CYS A 626 -1.66 -33.73 9.40
C CYS A 626 -1.60 -34.77 8.26
N TRP A 627 -0.67 -34.60 7.32
CA TRP A 627 0.10 -35.63 6.59
C TRP A 627 1.29 -34.95 5.89
#